data_AF-A0A9X5XA43-F1
#
_entry.id   AF-A0A9X5XA43-F1
#
_cell.length_a   1.000
_cell.length_b   1.000
_cell.length_c   1.000
_cell.angle_alpha   90.00
_cell.angle_beta   90.00
_cell.angle_gamma   90.00
#
_symmetry.space_group_name_H-M   'P 1'
#
loop_
_entity.id
_entity.type
_entity.pdbx_description
1 polymer ?
#
loop_
_entity_poly.entity_id
_entity_poly.type
_entity_poly.pdbx_seq_one_letter_code
_entity_poly.pdbx_strand_id
1 'polypeptide(L)'
;MANLVYKRVSTDQQSTARQDLVLEEAGIEDPAVFEEDGGTSSRLHPLQRPKFGELLTYARPGDTVHISEMFRLVRGTGHVLD
;
A
#
# COMPACT_ATOMS: atom_id res chain seq x y z
N MET A 1 -13.02 13.46 0.12
CA MET A 1 -12.56 12.08 0.38
C MET A 1 -11.70 11.69 -0.80
N ALA A 2 -10.42 11.45 -0.54
CA ALA A 2 -9.48 10.97 -1.54
C ALA A 2 -9.38 9.44 -1.48
N ASN A 3 -9.07 8.85 -2.63
CA ASN A 3 -8.60 7.47 -2.72
C ASN A 3 -7.09 7.47 -2.60
N LEU A 4 -6.57 6.73 -1.63
CA LEU A 4 -5.13 6.55 -1.43
C LEU A 4 -4.78 5.12 -1.80
N VAL A 5 -3.73 4.92 -2.57
CA VAL A 5 -3.27 3.59 -2.99
C VAL A 5 -1.90 3.34 -2.41
N TYR A 6 -1.74 2.21 -1.72
CA TYR A 6 -0.44 1.76 -1.24
C TYR A 6 0.03 0.51 -2.02
N LYS A 7 1.22 0.62 -2.62
CA LYS A 7 1.85 -0.47 -3.39
C LYS A 7 3.21 -0.83 -2.82
N ARG A 8 3.54 -2.11 -2.88
CA ARG A 8 4.83 -2.65 -2.40
C ARG A 8 5.18 -3.95 -3.08
N VAL A 9 6.46 -4.17 -3.32
CA VAL A 9 7.03 -5.49 -3.65
C VAL A 9 8.13 -5.85 -2.64
N SER A 10 8.36 -7.15 -2.45
CA SER A 10 9.29 -7.63 -1.40
C SER A 10 10.71 -7.82 -1.93
N THR A 11 10.92 -7.75 -3.24
CA THR A 11 12.22 -7.88 -3.91
C THR A 11 12.28 -6.94 -5.11
N ASP A 12 13.47 -6.60 -5.56
CA ASP A 12 13.69 -5.71 -6.72
C ASP A 12 13.35 -6.36 -8.07
N GLN A 13 13.15 -7.67 -8.08
CA GLN A 13 12.78 -8.43 -9.28
C GLN A 13 11.26 -8.51 -9.48
N GLN A 14 10.49 -8.11 -8.47
CA GLN A 14 9.03 -8.16 -8.50
C GLN A 14 8.47 -6.87 -9.11
N SER A 15 7.36 -7.00 -9.85
CA SER A 15 6.64 -5.87 -10.45
C SER A 15 5.35 -5.55 -9.68
N THR A 16 4.94 -4.29 -9.73
CA THR A 16 3.63 -3.82 -9.26
C THR A 16 2.51 -4.01 -10.28
N ALA A 17 2.79 -4.44 -11.51
CA ALA A 17 1.81 -4.46 -12.61
C ALA A 17 0.49 -5.20 -12.27
N ARG A 18 0.55 -6.28 -11.50
CA ARG A 18 -0.67 -6.97 -11.02
C ARG A 18 -1.49 -6.12 -10.04
N GLN A 19 -0.81 -5.38 -9.17
CA GLN A 19 -1.47 -4.47 -8.23
C GLN A 19 -2.17 -3.35 -9.01
N ASP A 20 -1.49 -2.79 -10.02
CA ASP A 20 -2.04 -1.75 -10.89
C ASP A 20 -3.30 -2.25 -11.62
N LEU A 21 -3.27 -3.44 -12.22
CA LEU A 21 -4.43 -4.04 -12.87
C LEU A 21 -5.63 -4.23 -11.92
N VAL A 22 -5.40 -4.79 -10.72
CA VAL A 22 -6.47 -5.02 -9.75
C VAL A 22 -7.09 -3.71 -9.26
N LEU A 23 -6.29 -2.67 -9.10
CA LEU A 23 -6.76 -1.35 -8.67
C LEU A 23 -7.53 -0.62 -9.78
N GLU A 24 -7.11 -0.80 -11.05
CA GLU A 24 -7.84 -0.31 -12.22
C GLU A 24 -9.20 -1.02 -12.37
N GLU A 25 -9.23 -2.35 -12.26
CA GLU A 25 -10.45 -3.16 -12.30
C GLU A 25 -11.42 -2.84 -11.15
N ALA A 26 -10.91 -2.36 -10.01
CA ALA A 26 -11.72 -1.90 -8.89
C ALA A 26 -12.39 -0.53 -9.13
N GLY A 27 -12.09 0.15 -10.24
CA GLY A 27 -12.68 1.45 -10.59
C GLY A 27 -12.24 2.57 -9.67
N ILE A 28 -11.01 2.52 -9.14
CA ILE A 28 -10.47 3.56 -8.26
C ILE A 28 -10.02 4.74 -9.12
N GLU A 29 -10.84 5.78 -9.17
CA GLU A 29 -10.56 7.00 -9.93
C GLU A 29 -9.57 7.92 -9.20
N ASP A 30 -8.61 8.45 -9.96
CA ASP A 30 -7.59 9.44 -9.58
C ASP A 30 -6.96 9.27 -8.17
N PRO A 31 -6.39 8.09 -7.85
CA PRO A 31 -5.81 7.87 -6.53
C PRO A 31 -4.49 8.63 -6.33
N ALA A 32 -4.25 9.08 -5.10
CA ALA A 32 -2.91 9.42 -4.65
C ALA A 32 -2.12 8.12 -4.39
N VAL A 33 -1.06 7.88 -5.16
CA VAL A 33 -0.30 6.62 -5.13
C VAL A 33 0.97 6.76 -4.28
N PHE A 34 1.14 5.82 -3.36
CA PHE A 34 2.31 5.68 -2.49
C PHE A 34 2.94 4.31 -2.73
N GLU A 35 4.01 4.28 -3.52
CA GLU A 35 4.69 3.05 -3.93
C GLU A 35 6.07 2.97 -3.30
N GLU A 36 6.30 1.95 -2.47
CA GLU A 36 7.61 1.68 -1.88
C GLU A 36 8.64 1.29 -2.94
N ASP A 37 9.90 1.59 -2.64
CA ASP A 37 11.03 1.02 -3.37
C ASP A 37 11.01 -0.52 -3.29
N GLY A 38 11.63 -1.15 -4.29
CA GLY A 38 11.84 -2.58 -4.33
C GLY A 38 12.53 -3.12 -3.07
N GLY A 39 12.27 -4.39 -2.74
CA GLY A 39 12.90 -5.02 -1.57
C GLY A 39 12.26 -4.70 -0.21
N THR A 40 11.32 -3.77 -0.15
CA THR A 40 10.64 -3.41 1.11
C THR A 40 9.79 -4.58 1.61
N SER A 41 10.12 -5.22 2.74
CA SER A 41 9.49 -6.48 3.19
C SER A 41 8.16 -6.27 3.95
N SER A 42 7.19 -7.19 3.79
CA SER A 42 5.98 -7.20 4.64
C SER A 42 6.22 -7.59 6.10
N ARG A 43 7.44 -8.03 6.43
CA ARG A 43 7.85 -8.27 7.82
C ARG A 43 8.19 -6.98 8.58
N LEU A 44 8.54 -5.91 7.87
CA LEU A 44 8.74 -4.61 8.49
C LEU A 44 7.38 -4.08 8.92
N HIS A 45 7.30 -3.46 10.10
CA HIS A 45 6.08 -2.80 10.53
C HIS A 45 5.70 -1.72 9.50
N PRO A 46 4.42 -1.54 9.12
CA PRO A 46 4.04 -0.56 8.11
C PRO A 46 4.56 0.85 8.41
N LEU A 47 4.52 1.29 9.67
CA LEU A 47 5.05 2.59 10.11
C LEU A 47 6.56 2.78 9.94
N GLN A 48 7.32 1.70 9.71
CA GLN A 48 8.75 1.76 9.45
C GLN A 48 9.06 1.87 7.96
N ARG A 49 8.05 1.85 7.10
CA ARG A 49 8.22 1.91 5.64
C ARG A 49 7.98 3.34 5.17
N PRO A 50 8.92 3.94 4.41
CA PRO A 50 8.86 5.36 4.08
C PRO A 50 7.55 5.79 3.43
N LYS A 51 7.08 5.06 2.40
CA LYS A 51 5.90 5.49 1.63
C LYS A 51 4.60 5.25 2.36
N PHE A 52 4.54 4.24 3.24
CA PHE A 52 3.41 4.10 4.14
C PHE A 52 3.34 5.23 5.18
N GLY A 53 4.48 5.68 5.70
CA GLY A 53 4.53 6.84 6.59
C GLY A 53 4.10 8.16 5.91
N GLU A 54 4.53 8.37 4.66
CA GLU A 54 4.08 9.48 3.82
C GLU A 54 2.56 9.43 3.61
N LEU A 55 2.01 8.25 3.30
CA LEU A 55 0.57 8.03 3.13
C LEU A 55 -0.22 8.45 4.38
N LEU A 56 0.21 8.01 5.57
CA LEU A 56 -0.47 8.36 6.82
C LEU A 56 -0.39 9.85 7.13
N THR A 57 0.72 10.50 6.78
CA THR A 57 0.87 11.95 6.93
C THR A 57 -0.04 12.71 5.96
N TYR A 58 -0.25 12.16 4.76
CA TYR A 58 -1.14 12.71 3.75
C TYR A 58 -2.62 12.54 4.12
N ALA A 59 -2.99 11.37 4.64
CA ALA A 59 -4.37 10.99 4.89
C ALA A 59 -5.11 11.98 5.80
N ARG A 60 -6.39 12.18 5.49
CA ARG A 60 -7.31 13.02 6.26
C ARG A 60 -8.54 12.20 6.68
N PRO A 61 -9.26 12.62 7.75
CA PRO A 61 -10.51 11.97 8.11
C PRO A 61 -11.47 11.87 6.93
N GLY A 62 -11.95 10.65 6.69
CA GLY A 62 -12.84 10.36 5.56
C GLY A 62 -12.13 9.96 4.27
N ASP A 63 -10.80 9.87 4.20
CA ASP A 63 -10.11 9.25 3.06
C ASP A 63 -10.18 7.72 3.13
N THR A 64 -10.09 7.05 1.97
CA THR A 64 -10.06 5.58 1.88
C THR A 64 -8.70 5.11 1.39
N VAL A 65 -8.09 4.17 2.12
CA VAL A 65 -6.82 3.52 1.74
C VAL A 65 -7.12 2.19 1.08
N HIS A 66 -6.60 2.01 -0.13
CA HIS A 66 -6.72 0.82 -0.95
C HIS A 66 -5.38 0.08 -1.02
N ILE A 67 -5.45 -1.23 -0.84
CA ILE A 67 -4.35 -2.18 -1.07
C ILE A 67 -4.87 -3.32 -1.92
N SER A 68 -4.07 -3.79 -2.87
CA SER A 68 -4.47 -4.88 -3.76
C SER A 68 -4.63 -6.21 -3.01
N GLU A 69 -3.75 -6.48 -2.04
CA GLU A 69 -3.80 -7.68 -1.19
C GLU A 69 -3.33 -7.36 0.24
N MET A 70 -3.87 -8.08 1.24
CA MET A 70 -3.51 -7.88 2.65
C MET A 70 -2.00 -7.96 2.94
N PHE A 71 -1.28 -8.81 2.21
CA PHE A 71 0.17 -8.97 2.36
C PHE A 71 1.01 -7.81 1.80
N ARG A 72 0.40 -6.80 1.16
CA ARG A 72 1.04 -5.51 0.92
C ARG A 72 1.27 -4.77 2.22
N LEU A 73 0.28 -4.82 3.11
CA LEU A 73 0.32 -4.14 4.39
C LEU A 73 1.03 -4.98 5.45
N VAL A 74 0.56 -6.20 5.74
CA VAL A 74 1.10 -7.03 6.85
C VAL A 74 1.35 -8.47 6.44
N ARG A 75 2.39 -9.11 7.00
CA ARG A 75 2.71 -10.52 6.69
C ARG A 75 1.66 -11.52 7.22
N GLY A 76 0.91 -11.15 8.26
CA GLY A 76 -0.11 -11.97 8.89
C GLY A 76 -1.06 -11.12 9.73
N THR A 77 -2.15 -11.75 10.17
CA THR A 77 -3.25 -11.08 10.88
C THR A 77 -2.85 -10.52 12.25
N GLY A 78 -1.80 -11.06 12.86
CA GLY A 78 -1.30 -10.61 14.17
C GLY A 78 -0.86 -9.15 14.22
N HIS A 79 -0.58 -8.53 13.07
CA HIS A 79 -0.15 -7.12 12.99
C HIS A 79 -1.21 -6.19 12.39
N VAL A 80 -2.44 -6.66 12.20
CA VAL A 80 -3.52 -5.84 11.61
C VAL A 80 -3.99 -4.75 12.58
N LEU A 81 -3.81 -4.94 13.89
CA LEU A 81 -4.32 -4.07 14.95
C LEU A 81 -3.21 -3.53 15.88
N ASP A 82 -1.94 -3.81 15.57
CA ASP A 82 -0.76 -3.33 16.33
C ASP A 82 -0.37 -1.90 15.93
#